data_AF-A0A851M0D1-F1
#
_entry.id   AF-A0A851M0D1-F1
#
_cell.length_a   1.000
_cell.length_b   1.000
_cell.length_c   1.000
_cell.angle_alpha   90.00
_cell.angle_beta   90.00
_cell.angle_gamma   90.00
#
_symmetry.space_group_name_H-M   'P 1'
#
loop_
_entity.id
_entity.type
_entity.pdbx_description
1 polymer ?
#
loop_
_entity_poly.entity_id
_entity_poly.type
_entity_poly.pdbx_seq_one_letter_code
_entity_poly.pdbx_strand_id
1 'polypeptide(L)' 'ALFAARGNKRVVSMVEFEKAKDKIMMGAERRSMVMTEAQKESTAYHEAGHAIIGRLVPEHDPVHKVTIIPRGR' A
#
# COMPACT_ATOMS: atom_id res chain seq x y z
N ALA A 1 -11.07 -13.05 -7.52
CA ALA A 1 -12.16 -12.86 -8.51
C ALA A 1 -12.78 -11.45 -8.47
N LEU A 2 -13.19 -10.92 -7.31
CA LEU A 2 -13.94 -9.65 -7.21
C LEU A 2 -13.26 -8.44 -7.88
N PHE A 3 -11.92 -8.31 -7.75
CA PHE A 3 -11.17 -7.23 -8.40
C PHE A 3 -11.13 -7.35 -9.93
N ALA A 4 -11.06 -8.56 -10.48
CA ALA A 4 -11.11 -8.79 -11.93
C ALA A 4 -12.50 -8.42 -12.47
N ALA A 5 -13.55 -8.87 -11.79
CA ALA A 5 -14.93 -8.58 -12.17
C ALA A 5 -15.23 -7.06 -12.15
N ARG A 6 -14.79 -6.34 -11.10
CA ARG A 6 -14.92 -4.86 -11.02
C ARG A 6 -14.18 -4.12 -12.14
N GLY A 7 -13.10 -4.72 -12.66
CA GLY A 7 -12.34 -4.18 -13.78
C GLY A 7 -12.80 -4.68 -15.14
N ASN A 8 -13.94 -5.38 -15.24
CA ASN A 8 -14.42 -6.03 -16.46
C ASN A 8 -13.37 -6.93 -17.14
N LYS A 9 -12.50 -7.56 -16.35
CA LYS A 9 -11.47 -8.47 -16.88
C LYS A 9 -12.02 -9.87 -17.06
N ARG A 10 -11.72 -10.48 -18.20
CA ARG A 10 -12.09 -11.86 -18.53
C ARG A 10 -11.25 -12.92 -17.80
N VAL A 11 -10.05 -12.58 -17.38
CA VAL A 11 -9.12 -13.46 -16.67
C VAL A 11 -8.52 -12.74 -15.46
N VAL A 12 -8.29 -13.51 -14.39
CA VAL A 12 -7.61 -13.04 -13.18
C VAL A 12 -6.10 -13.12 -13.43
N SER A 13 -5.39 -12.01 -13.23
CA SER A 13 -3.92 -11.94 -13.35
C SER A 13 -3.27 -11.71 -11.99
N MET A 14 -1.93 -11.77 -11.96
CA MET A 14 -1.15 -11.44 -10.75
C MET A 14 -1.46 -10.06 -10.18
N VAL A 15 -1.87 -9.10 -11.02
CA VAL A 15 -2.28 -7.76 -10.58
C VAL A 15 -3.48 -7.83 -9.62
N GLU A 16 -4.44 -8.72 -9.87
CA GLU A 16 -5.60 -8.88 -8.99
C GLU A 16 -5.25 -9.63 -7.70
N PHE A 17 -4.29 -10.55 -7.76
CA PHE A 17 -3.77 -11.22 -6.57
C PHE A 17 -3.01 -10.25 -5.67
N GLU A 18 -2.14 -9.41 -6.23
CA GLU A 18 -1.42 -8.37 -5.48
C GLU A 18 -2.40 -7.40 -4.81
N LYS A 19 -3.43 -6.92 -5.53
CA LYS A 19 -4.47 -6.07 -4.95
C LYS A 19 -5.26 -6.74 -3.83
N ALA A 20 -5.53 -8.05 -3.95
CA ALA A 20 -6.19 -8.81 -2.91
C ALA A 20 -5.31 -8.95 -1.66
N LYS A 21 -4.03 -9.28 -1.85
CA LYS A 21 -3.03 -9.36 -0.78
C LYS A 21 -2.90 -8.03 -0.05
N ASP A 22 -2.71 -6.92 -0.78
CA ASP A 22 -2.64 -5.57 -0.21
C ASP A 22 -3.87 -5.25 0.64
N LYS A 23 -5.07 -5.55 0.13
CA LYS A 23 -6.32 -5.27 0.84
C LYS A 23 -6.44 -6.07 2.13
N ILE A 24 -5.96 -7.32 2.15
CA ILE A 24 -6.01 -8.19 3.33
C ILE A 24 -4.97 -7.76 4.37
N MET A 25 -3.73 -7.52 3.93
CA MET A 25 -2.61 -7.22 4.85
C MET A 25 -2.65 -5.78 5.38
N MET A 26 -3.01 -4.80 4.55
CA MET A 26 -2.93 -3.37 4.88
C MET A 26 -4.31 -2.70 5.00
N GLY A 27 -5.38 -3.42 4.66
CA GLY A 27 -6.72 -2.85 4.59
C GLY A 27 -7.05 -2.14 3.27
N ALA A 28 -8.30 -1.72 3.14
CA ALA A 28 -8.80 -1.04 1.95
C ALA A 28 -8.24 0.39 1.84
N GLU A 29 -7.84 0.76 0.62
CA GLU A 29 -7.41 2.10 0.24
C GLU A 29 -8.54 3.12 0.39
N ARG A 30 -8.28 4.26 1.05
CA ARG A 30 -9.22 5.37 1.20
C ARG A 30 -8.93 6.47 0.18
N ARG A 31 -9.65 6.42 -0.93
CA ARG A 31 -9.50 7.40 -2.03
C ARG A 31 -10.18 8.74 -1.77
N SER A 32 -11.10 8.81 -0.83
CA SER A 32 -11.86 10.03 -0.49
C SER A 32 -11.15 10.93 0.50
N MET A 33 -10.07 10.46 1.13
CA MET A 33 -9.31 11.27 2.08
C MET A 33 -8.36 12.18 1.30
N VAL A 34 -8.67 13.47 1.29
CA VAL A 34 -7.84 14.49 0.63
C VAL A 34 -6.78 14.95 1.62
N MET A 35 -5.52 14.71 1.28
CA MET A 35 -4.36 15.24 2.00
C MET A 35 -3.81 16.45 1.27
N THR A 36 -3.38 17.47 2.01
CA THR A 36 -2.63 18.60 1.42
C THR A 36 -1.24 18.14 0.97
N GLU A 37 -0.59 18.88 0.07
CA GLU A 37 0.77 18.54 -0.39
C GLU A 37 1.77 18.49 0.77
N ALA A 38 1.69 19.44 1.72
CA ALA A 38 2.53 19.44 2.91
C ALA A 38 2.32 18.19 3.79
N GLN A 39 1.07 17.71 3.91
CA GLN A 39 0.79 16.47 4.64
C GLN A 39 1.35 15.25 3.92
N LYS A 40 1.19 15.18 2.59
CA LYS A 40 1.76 14.09 1.78
C LYS A 40 3.28 14.04 1.90
N GLU A 41 3.94 15.19 1.83
CA GLU A 41 5.38 15.30 1.98
C GLU A 41 5.85 14.84 3.36
N SER A 42 5.20 15.31 4.43
CA SER A 42 5.50 14.88 5.80
C SER A 42 5.32 13.37 5.99
N THR A 43 4.20 12.81 5.51
CA THR A 43 3.96 11.36 5.55
C THR A 43 4.98 10.60 4.70
N ALA A 44 5.39 11.12 3.54
CA ALA A 44 6.42 10.51 2.71
C ALA A 44 7.75 10.39 3.43
N TYR A 45 8.20 11.45 4.11
CA TYR A 45 9.41 11.39 4.91
C TYR A 45 9.30 10.42 6.09
N HIS A 46 8.15 10.39 6.76
CA HIS A 46 7.89 9.44 7.86
C HIS A 46 8.01 7.99 7.40
N GLU A 47 7.29 7.61 6.35
CA GLU A 47 7.30 6.25 5.80
C GLU A 47 8.65 5.89 5.17
N ALA A 48 9.35 6.85 4.57
CA ALA A 48 10.71 6.64 4.06
C ALA A 48 11.70 6.32 5.19
N GLY A 49 11.55 6.95 6.36
CA GLY A 49 12.35 6.62 7.55
C GLY A 49 12.19 5.15 7.96
N HIS A 50 10.94 4.68 8.07
CA HIS A 50 10.65 3.26 8.35
C HIS A 50 11.23 2.33 7.29
N ALA A 51 11.10 2.69 6.01
CA ALA A 51 11.60 1.90 4.90
C ALA A 51 13.13 1.76 4.92
N ILE A 52 13.85 2.86 5.17
CA ILE A 52 15.32 2.89 5.21
C ILE A 52 15.82 2.06 6.38
N ILE A 53 15.32 2.30 7.59
CA ILE A 53 15.75 1.57 8.78
C ILE A 53 15.42 0.08 8.67
N GLY A 54 14.19 -0.26 8.27
CA GLY A 54 13.76 -1.66 8.09
C GLY A 54 14.56 -2.40 7.01
N ARG A 55 15.20 -1.69 6.07
CA ARG A 55 16.08 -2.30 5.07
C ARG A 55 17.51 -2.51 5.57
N LEU A 56 18.00 -1.61 6.42
CA LEU A 56 19.39 -1.56 6.88
C LEU A 56 19.66 -2.45 8.10
N VAL A 57 18.65 -2.68 8.94
CA VAL A 57 18.79 -3.51 10.15
C VAL A 57 18.61 -5.00 9.79
N PRO A 58 19.65 -5.85 9.94
CA PRO A 58 19.61 -7.25 9.48
C PRO A 58 18.59 -8.15 10.19
N GLU A 59 18.24 -7.81 11.44
CA GLU A 59 17.30 -8.56 12.27
C GLU A 59 15.84 -8.11 12.07
N HIS A 60 15.61 -7.07 11.26
CA HIS A 60 14.27 -6.57 10.98
C HIS A 60 13.61 -7.36 9.85
N ASP A 61 12.30 -7.57 9.94
CA ASP A 61 11.52 -8.19 8.88
C ASP A 61 11.66 -7.42 7.56
N PRO A 62 11.79 -8.10 6.42
CA PRO A 62 12.01 -7.46 5.13
C PRO A 62 10.79 -6.61 4.73
N VAL A 63 11.08 -5.36 4.35
CA VAL A 63 10.07 -4.42 3.86
C VAL A 63 9.55 -4.89 2.50
N HIS A 64 8.30 -5.37 2.45
CA HIS A 64 7.67 -5.83 1.21
C HIS A 64 7.11 -4.69 0.35
N LYS A 65 6.47 -3.70 1.00
CA LYS A 65 5.82 -2.57 0.32
C LYS A 65 5.53 -1.44 1.29
N VAL A 66 5.79 -0.21 0.85
CA VAL A 66 5.56 1.04 1.60
C VAL A 66 4.70 1.97 0.76
N THR A 67 3.79 2.72 1.39
CA THR A 67 2.89 3.65 0.69
C THR A 67 2.44 4.78 1.60
N ILE A 68 2.31 5.98 1.04
CA ILE A 68 1.72 7.15 1.72
C ILE A 68 0.21 7.23 1.55
N ILE A 69 -0.38 6.29 0.79
CA ILE A 69 -1.81 6.31 0.50
C ILE A 69 -2.55 5.79 1.73
N PRO A 70 -3.51 6.57 2.28
CA PRO A 70 -4.22 6.16 3.49
C PRO A 70 -5.00 4.87 3.26
N ARG A 71 -4.88 3.95 4.22
CA ARG A 71 -5.56 2.65 4.26
C ARG A 71 -6.13 2.41 5.65
N GLY A 72 -7.22 1.64 5.76
CA GLY A 72 -7.78 1.26 7.07
C GLY A 72 -8.67 2.33 7.73
N ARG A 73 -9.02 2.12 9.01
CA ARG A 73 -9.91 3.02 9.80
C ARG A 73 -9.24 4.33 10.14
#